data_AF-A0A848U646-F1
#
_entry.id   AF-A0A848U646-F1
#
_cell.length_a   1.000
_cell.length_b   1.000
_cell.length_c   1.000
_cell.angle_alpha   90.00
_cell.angle_beta   90.00
_cell.angle_gamma   90.00
#
_symmetry.space_group_name_H-M   'P 1'
#
loop_
_entity.id
_entity.type
_entity.pdbx_description
1 polymer ?
#
loop_
_entity_poly.entity_id
_entity_poly.type
_entity_poly.pdbx_seq_one_letter_code
_entity_poly.pdbx_strand_id
1 'polypeptide(L)'
;LVMPAGVSHEMVAHSEDVLMTGGYPDGRDWDNIQEEFLSEEDFRAAAKRIMMLPIPSLDPATGAPLHEWINAPSSVDDGWNDYRDALDASS
;
A
#
# COMPACT_ATOMS: atom_id res chain seq x y z
N LEU A 1 0.48 0.61 -14.86
CA LEU A 1 -0.49 0.07 -13.88
C LEU A 1 -0.18 0.70 -12.54
N VAL A 2 -1.19 1.01 -11.73
CA VAL A 2 -1.00 1.48 -10.35
C VAL A 2 -1.63 0.44 -9.43
N MET A 3 -0.89 0.00 -8.42
CA MET A 3 -1.35 -0.98 -7.45
C MET A 3 -1.52 -0.31 -6.09
N PRO A 4 -2.70 -0.40 -5.44
CA PRO A 4 -2.88 0.08 -4.08
C PRO A 4 -1.97 -0.65 -3.09
N ALA A 5 -1.55 0.07 -2.06
CA ALA A 5 -0.83 -0.53 -0.94
C ALA A 5 -1.68 -1.62 -0.27
N GLY A 6 -1.06 -2.74 0.09
CA GLY A 6 -1.74 -3.89 0.70
C GLY A 6 -2.39 -4.87 -0.26
N VAL A 7 -2.36 -4.63 -1.57
CA VAL A 7 -2.77 -5.63 -2.57
C VAL A 7 -1.60 -6.59 -2.82
N SER A 8 -1.76 -7.85 -2.40
CA SER A 8 -0.81 -8.92 -2.74
C SER A 8 -0.73 -9.11 -4.25
N HIS A 9 0.49 -9.16 -4.78
CA HIS A 9 0.75 -9.35 -6.21
C HIS A 9 2.06 -10.09 -6.43
N GLU A 10 2.15 -10.80 -7.55
CA GLU A 10 3.34 -11.53 -7.97
C GLU A 10 3.51 -11.36 -9.49
N MET A 11 4.75 -11.12 -9.94
CA MET A 11 5.08 -11.10 -11.36
C MET A 11 5.39 -12.52 -11.84
N VAL A 12 4.44 -13.15 -12.53
CA VAL A 12 4.59 -14.53 -13.04
C VAL A 12 5.31 -14.63 -14.39
N ALA A 13 5.49 -13.51 -15.09
CA ALA A 13 6.23 -13.40 -16.35
C ALA A 13 6.75 -11.96 -16.54
N HIS A 14 7.89 -11.81 -17.22
CA HIS A 14 8.50 -10.50 -17.51
C HIS A 14 8.84 -10.34 -19.00
N SER A 15 9.02 -9.10 -19.44
CA SER A 15 9.61 -8.71 -20.72
C SER A 15 10.36 -7.39 -20.54
N GLU A 16 11.25 -7.05 -21.48
CA GLU A 16 12.11 -5.85 -21.37
C GLU A 16 11.33 -4.52 -21.41
N ASP A 17 10.06 -4.55 -21.84
CA ASP A 17 9.12 -3.43 -21.85
C ASP A 17 8.28 -3.32 -20.56
N VAL A 18 8.50 -4.19 -19.57
CA VAL A 18 7.85 -4.14 -18.27
C VAL A 18 8.84 -3.66 -17.20
N LEU A 19 8.54 -2.52 -16.61
CA LEU A 19 9.31 -1.94 -15.51
C LEU A 19 8.41 -1.74 -14.29
N MET A 20 8.87 -2.24 -13.13
CA MET A 20 8.29 -1.89 -11.84
C MET A 20 9.10 -0.73 -11.25
N THR A 21 8.51 0.47 -11.27
CA THR A 21 9.05 1.61 -10.53
C THR A 21 8.60 1.48 -9.08
N GLY A 22 9.44 0.89 -8.23
CA GLY A 22 9.19 0.81 -6.80
C GLY A 22 9.20 2.20 -6.17
N GLY A 23 8.17 2.54 -5.42
CA GLY A 23 8.16 3.75 -4.61
C GLY A 23 6.77 4.16 -4.17
N TYR A 24 6.57 4.24 -2.85
CA TYR A 24 5.53 5.11 -2.30
C TYR A 24 5.85 6.58 -2.67
N PRO A 25 4.87 7.48 -2.61
CA PRO A 25 5.05 8.89 -2.96
C PRO A 25 6.27 9.52 -2.28
N ASP A 26 6.89 10.50 -2.96
CA ASP A 26 8.00 11.30 -2.47
C ASP A 26 9.32 10.53 -2.20
N GLY A 27 9.56 9.43 -2.92
CA GLY A 27 10.81 8.67 -2.83
C GLY A 27 10.95 7.86 -1.55
N ARG A 28 9.82 7.50 -0.93
CA ARG A 28 9.78 6.65 0.27
C ARG A 28 10.24 5.23 -0.03
N ASP A 29 10.90 4.63 0.97
CA ASP A 29 11.20 3.21 0.98
C ASP A 29 9.93 2.38 0.91
N TRP A 30 10.01 1.23 0.25
CA TRP A 30 8.90 0.30 0.09
C TRP A 30 9.25 -1.04 0.74
N ASP A 31 8.23 -1.68 1.31
CA ASP A 31 8.36 -2.98 1.96
C ASP A 31 8.09 -4.10 0.93
N ASN A 32 8.98 -5.08 0.85
CA ASN A 32 8.73 -6.34 0.13
C ASN A 32 8.41 -7.44 1.16
N ILE A 33 7.12 -7.70 1.36
CA ILE A 33 6.65 -8.66 2.36
C ILE A 33 6.16 -9.92 1.64
N GLN A 34 6.81 -11.05 1.90
CA GLN A 34 6.42 -12.35 1.35
C GLN A 34 5.70 -13.17 2.40
N GLU A 35 4.59 -13.80 2.01
CA GLU A 35 3.74 -14.59 2.90
C GLU A 35 4.51 -15.71 3.63
N GLU A 36 5.47 -16.36 2.96
CA GLU A 36 6.30 -17.43 3.54
C GLU A 36 7.05 -16.99 4.81
N PHE A 37 7.42 -15.71 4.91
CA PHE A 37 8.21 -15.17 6.02
C PHE A 37 7.37 -14.31 6.98
N LEU A 38 6.05 -14.27 6.80
CA LEU A 38 5.19 -13.36 7.53
C LEU A 38 4.69 -13.98 8.83
N SER A 39 5.14 -13.45 9.96
CA SER A 39 4.52 -13.76 11.25
C SER A 39 3.16 -13.04 11.38
N GLU A 40 2.30 -13.53 12.27
CA GLU A 40 1.01 -12.86 12.55
C GLU A 40 1.21 -11.45 13.12
N GLU A 41 2.27 -11.24 13.90
CA GLU A 41 2.67 -9.91 14.41
C GLU A 41 3.10 -8.99 13.27
N ASP A 42 3.96 -9.46 12.37
CA ASP A 42 4.42 -8.68 11.21
C ASP A 42 3.28 -8.37 10.25
N PHE A 43 2.34 -9.30 10.05
CA PHE A 43 1.11 -9.06 9.28
C PHE A 43 0.30 -7.90 9.88
N ARG A 44 0.05 -7.92 11.20
CA ARG A 44 -0.68 -6.84 11.89
C ARG A 44 0.06 -5.51 11.77
N ALA A 45 1.38 -5.51 11.94
CA ALA A 45 2.20 -4.32 11.79
C ALA A 45 2.17 -3.75 10.36
N ALA A 46 2.25 -4.62 9.35
CA ALA A 46 2.16 -4.24 7.94
C ALA A 46 0.80 -3.62 7.60
N ALA A 47 -0.29 -4.26 8.04
CA ALA A 47 -1.66 -3.75 7.84
C ALA A 47 -1.82 -2.32 8.40
N LYS A 48 -1.29 -2.06 9.61
CA LYS A 48 -1.29 -0.71 10.19
C LYS A 48 -0.49 0.30 9.37
N ARG A 49 0.72 -0.08 8.92
CA ARG A 49 1.56 0.82 8.10
C ARG A 49 0.85 1.21 6.81
N ILE A 50 0.23 0.25 6.13
CA ILE A 50 -0.56 0.47 4.92
C ILE A 50 -1.69 1.48 5.16
N MET A 51 -2.43 1.33 6.26
CA MET A 51 -3.53 2.22 6.62
C MET A 51 -3.12 3.66 6.97
N MET A 52 -1.81 3.90 7.17
CA MET A 52 -1.25 5.22 7.51
C MET A 52 -0.51 5.87 6.34
N LEU A 53 -0.48 5.24 5.16
CA LEU A 53 0.17 5.80 3.99
C LEU A 53 -0.59 7.02 3.47
N PRO A 54 0.12 8.09 3.07
CA PRO A 54 -0.53 9.23 2.44
C PRO A 54 -1.07 8.87 1.05
N ILE A 55 -2.17 9.51 0.67
CA ILE A 55 -2.64 9.47 -0.72
C ILE A 55 -1.61 10.25 -1.58
N PRO A 56 -1.11 9.66 -2.68
CA PRO A 56 -0.22 10.36 -3.61
C PRO A 56 -0.85 11.64 -4.15
N SER A 57 -0.07 12.72 -4.23
CA SER A 57 -0.51 13.97 -4.87
C SER A 57 -0.55 13.89 -6.39
N LEU A 58 0.30 13.03 -6.98
CA LEU A 58 0.42 12.78 -8.40
C LEU A 58 0.41 11.27 -8.69
N ASP A 59 -0.07 10.90 -9.87
CA ASP A 59 0.00 9.55 -10.42
C ASP A 59 1.47 9.17 -10.67
N PRO A 60 1.99 8.10 -10.03
CA PRO A 60 3.38 7.69 -10.21
C PRO A 60 3.70 7.19 -11.64
N ALA A 61 2.71 6.79 -12.42
CA ALA A 61 2.90 6.32 -13.79
C ALA A 61 2.89 7.47 -14.82
N THR A 62 2.07 8.50 -14.61
CA THR A 62 1.85 9.56 -15.61
C THR A 62 2.31 10.96 -15.17
N GLY A 63 2.51 11.18 -13.87
CA GLY A 63 2.79 12.50 -13.28
C GLY A 63 1.60 13.45 -13.25
N ALA A 64 0.42 13.03 -13.71
CA ALA A 64 -0.80 13.81 -13.68
C ALA A 64 -1.53 13.68 -12.32
N PRO A 65 -2.48 14.56 -11.97
CA PRO A 65 -3.30 14.38 -10.77
C PRO A 65 -4.13 13.08 -10.83
N LEU A 66 -4.06 12.27 -9.77
CA LEU A 66 -4.81 11.01 -9.67
C LEU A 66 -6.18 11.24 -9.01
N HIS A 67 -7.06 11.98 -9.70
CA HIS A 67 -8.33 12.47 -9.13
C HIS A 67 -9.21 11.37 -8.52
N GLU A 68 -9.28 10.18 -9.11
CA GLU A 68 -10.07 9.07 -8.56
C GLU A 68 -9.59 8.65 -7.16
N TRP A 69 -8.28 8.70 -6.89
CA TRP A 69 -7.73 8.37 -5.58
C TRP A 69 -7.74 9.55 -4.61
N ILE A 70 -7.47 10.77 -5.10
CA ILE A 70 -7.54 11.99 -4.29
C ILE A 70 -8.96 12.19 -3.73
N ASN A 71 -9.97 11.80 -4.49
CA ASN A 71 -11.38 11.93 -4.10
C ASN A 71 -11.91 10.68 -3.38
N ALA A 72 -11.14 9.60 -3.30
CA ALA A 72 -11.53 8.42 -2.54
C ALA A 72 -11.39 8.71 -1.04
N PRO A 73 -12.30 8.21 -0.20
CA PRO A 73 -12.15 8.31 1.25
C PRO A 73 -10.87 7.59 1.70
N SER A 74 -10.13 8.21 2.62
CA SER A 74 -9.03 7.51 3.29
C SER A 74 -9.59 6.45 4.25
N SER A 75 -8.74 5.52 4.71
CA SER A 75 -9.11 4.57 5.78
C SER A 75 -9.65 5.28 7.04
N VAL A 76 -9.18 6.51 7.29
CA VAL A 76 -9.66 7.35 8.40
C VAL A 76 -11.07 7.85 8.12
N ASP A 77 -11.33 8.32 6.90
CA ASP A 77 -12.63 8.87 6.49
C ASP A 77 -13.71 7.78 6.38
N ASP A 78 -13.32 6.57 5.97
CA ASP A 78 -14.23 5.42 5.81
C ASP A 78 -14.47 4.64 7.11
N GLY A 79 -13.99 5.14 8.26
CA GLY A 79 -14.33 4.58 9.58
C GLY A 79 -13.56 3.31 9.96
N TRP A 80 -12.40 3.04 9.35
CA TRP A 80 -11.60 1.85 9.64
C TRP A 80 -10.74 1.97 10.91
N ASN A 81 -10.89 3.02 11.70
CA ASN A 81 -10.08 3.25 12.90
C ASN A 81 -10.26 2.14 13.94
N ASP A 82 -11.49 1.66 14.15
CA ASP A 82 -11.75 0.56 15.10
C ASP A 82 -11.04 -0.74 14.68
N TYR A 83 -11.04 -1.03 13.38
CA TYR A 83 -10.29 -2.18 12.84
C TYR A 83 -8.79 -2.00 13.07
N ARG A 84 -8.25 -0.82 12.75
CA ARG A 84 -6.83 -0.50 12.96
C ARG A 84 -6.42 -0.67 14.42
N ASP A 85 -7.21 -0.14 15.34
CA ASP A 85 -6.89 -0.14 16.76
C ASP A 85 -7.03 -1.56 17.35
N ALA A 86 -7.99 -2.36 16.86
CA ALA A 86 -8.14 -3.77 17.26
C ALA A 86 -6.91 -4.64 16.91
N LEU A 87 -6.12 -4.25 15.90
CA LEU A 87 -4.87 -4.93 15.58
C LEU A 87 -3.79 -4.78 16.69
N ASP A 88 -3.94 -3.86 17.67
CA ASP A 88 -3.07 -3.82 18.87
C ASP A 88 -3.48 -4.83 19.94
N ALA A 89 -4.77 -5.18 20.03
CA ALA A 89 -5.35 -5.78 21.22
C ALA A 89 -5.19 -7.31 21.34
N SER A 90 -4.39 -7.94 20.48
CA SER A 90 -4.29 -9.42 20.37
C SER A 90 -2.89 -10.01 20.66
N SER A 91 -2.04 -9.28 21.40
CA SER A 91 -0.75 -9.77 21.90
C SER A 91 -0.85 -10.67 23.13
#